data_AF-A0A1W9LR91-F1
#
_entry.id   AF-A0A1W9LR91-F1
#
_cell.length_a   1.000
_cell.length_b   1.000
_cell.length_c   1.000
_cell.angle_alpha   90.00
_cell.angle_beta   90.00
_cell.angle_gamma   90.00
#
_symmetry.space_group_name_H-M   'P 1'
#
loop_
_entity.id
_entity.type
_entity.pdbx_description
1 polymer ?
#
loop_
_entity_poly.entity_id
_entity_poly.type
_entity_poly.pdbx_seq_one_letter_code
_entity_poly.pdbx_strand_id
1 'polypeptide(L)'
;MNIELLTLSTVTAIEGQEGNFNVKIKKAPRYVDMDKCIACGTCAEKCPAKTDDEFNQSLAKRKAIYVPYPQAVPLKYAIDADRCIYFRKNGKCKACEKFCPTNAIKFDDKEQEVTLNVGSVIVTAGFKAFDPSKFDNYQYSKLPNVVTSLEFERILSAGGPSGGHVTRPSDGKTPAKVAWLQCVGSRDLNRCDNQYCSAVCCMYAIKESVIAKEHIGKNFQPAIFFMDMRTYGKDFEKYYDRAKNEGVRFIRSKVHTISEIDETGTLNLRYVTEAGEIKDESFDMVVLSVGMEPSDSAVEVAGRLGVELNEYKFIKTDDMTPVATSRPGIFVAGVIQGCKDIPQSVMEASAAACSAGISLWPVRGTLVKEKIFPAENDVTEQKPKIGVFVCNCGVNIGGIADVPAIAAYAKSLPNVTYVQENLFSCSQDTQDKMAEVIREQQLNRIVVAACTPRTHEPLFQETLKNAGLNAYLFEMA
;
A
#
# COMPACT_ATOMS: atom_id res chain seq x y z
N MET A 1 -18.15 9.53 -12.90
CA MET A 1 -17.22 9.52 -11.75
C MET A 1 -16.84 10.98 -11.48
N ASN A 2 -17.02 11.48 -10.26
CA ASN A 2 -16.84 12.91 -9.92
C ASN A 2 -15.48 13.20 -9.28
N ILE A 3 -14.48 12.34 -9.53
CA ILE A 3 -13.14 12.43 -8.96
C ILE A 3 -12.17 12.46 -10.14
N GLU A 4 -11.33 13.50 -10.16
CA GLU A 4 -10.20 13.60 -11.07
C GLU A 4 -8.91 13.26 -10.31
N LEU A 5 -8.16 12.26 -10.78
CA LEU A 5 -6.93 11.83 -10.14
C LEU A 5 -5.71 12.43 -10.86
N LEU A 6 -5.04 13.37 -10.20
CA LEU A 6 -3.80 13.99 -10.68
C LEU A 6 -2.58 13.29 -10.05
N THR A 7 -2.07 12.25 -10.70
CA THR A 7 -0.83 11.57 -10.26
C THR A 7 0.43 12.34 -10.68
N LEU A 8 1.57 12.05 -10.05
CA LEU A 8 2.84 12.76 -10.29
C LEU A 8 2.69 14.27 -10.18
N SER A 9 1.86 14.72 -9.23
CA SER A 9 1.46 16.12 -9.10
C SER A 9 1.72 16.60 -7.69
N THR A 10 2.06 17.88 -7.54
CA THR A 10 2.35 18.50 -6.24
C THR A 10 1.70 19.86 -6.17
N VAL A 11 1.01 20.14 -5.05
CA VAL A 11 0.46 21.47 -4.77
C VAL A 11 1.60 22.44 -4.48
N THR A 12 1.71 23.52 -5.26
CA THR A 12 2.77 24.53 -5.12
C THR A 12 2.33 25.77 -4.39
N ALA A 13 1.06 26.17 -4.53
CA ALA A 13 0.51 27.32 -3.84
C ALA A 13 -1.01 27.20 -3.68
N ILE A 14 -1.54 27.88 -2.66
CA ILE A 14 -2.98 28.08 -2.48
C ILE A 14 -3.25 29.53 -2.08
N GLU A 15 -4.15 30.17 -2.80
CA GLU A 15 -4.59 31.54 -2.55
C GLU A 15 -6.12 31.58 -2.39
N GLY A 16 -6.62 32.59 -1.69
CA GLY A 16 -8.05 32.74 -1.44
C GLY A 16 -8.48 32.22 -0.06
N GLN A 17 -9.79 32.00 0.07
CA GLN A 17 -10.49 31.74 1.32
C GLN A 17 -11.49 30.60 1.15
N GLU A 18 -12.04 30.13 2.27
CA GLU A 18 -13.08 29.10 2.28
C GLU A 18 -14.19 29.39 1.25
N GLY A 19 -14.55 28.37 0.48
CA GLY A 19 -15.51 28.47 -0.62
C GLY A 19 -14.93 28.92 -1.95
N ASN A 20 -13.72 29.51 -1.99
CA ASN A 20 -13.08 30.00 -3.22
C ASN A 20 -11.55 30.03 -3.11
N PHE A 21 -10.93 28.86 -3.21
CA PHE A 21 -9.48 28.71 -3.30
C PHE A 21 -9.02 28.55 -4.74
N ASN A 22 -7.91 29.20 -5.07
CA ASN A 22 -7.16 28.92 -6.28
C ASN A 22 -5.91 28.11 -5.90
N VAL A 23 -5.89 26.85 -6.31
CA VAL A 23 -4.82 25.90 -6.00
C VAL A 23 -3.96 25.71 -7.24
N LYS A 24 -2.68 26.07 -7.14
CA LYS A 24 -1.68 25.82 -8.19
C LYS A 24 -1.08 24.44 -7.99
N ILE A 25 -1.09 23.64 -9.05
CA ILE A 25 -0.64 22.26 -9.07
C ILE A 25 0.40 22.12 -10.16
N LYS A 26 1.52 21.54 -9.76
CA LYS A 26 2.64 21.23 -10.64
C LYS A 26 2.63 19.75 -10.98
N LYS A 27 2.40 19.42 -12.25
CA LYS A 27 2.39 18.05 -12.78
C LYS A 27 3.77 17.73 -13.35
N ALA A 28 4.49 16.81 -12.71
CA ALA A 28 5.75 16.32 -13.23
C ALA A 28 5.52 15.49 -14.51
N PRO A 29 6.46 15.55 -15.47
CA PRO A 29 6.37 14.75 -16.69
C PRO A 29 6.40 13.26 -16.34
N ARG A 30 5.49 12.50 -16.95
CA ARG A 30 5.46 11.02 -16.81
C ARG A 30 6.39 10.37 -17.83
N TYR A 31 6.65 11.06 -18.94
CA TYR A 31 7.36 10.60 -20.12
C TYR A 31 6.73 9.37 -20.79
N VAL A 32 5.47 9.10 -20.47
CA VAL A 32 4.65 8.04 -21.02
C VAL A 32 3.23 8.58 -21.22
N ASP A 33 2.73 8.45 -22.42
CA ASP A 33 1.36 8.76 -22.81
C ASP A 33 0.38 7.79 -22.12
N MET A 34 -0.49 8.31 -21.27
CA MET A 34 -1.41 7.49 -20.47
C MET A 34 -2.50 6.83 -21.33
N ASP A 35 -2.89 7.44 -22.45
CA ASP A 35 -3.95 6.91 -23.31
C ASP A 35 -3.44 5.75 -24.16
N LYS A 36 -2.16 5.79 -24.56
CA LYS A 36 -1.52 4.72 -25.34
C LYS A 36 -0.91 3.61 -24.50
N CYS A 37 -0.55 3.88 -23.23
CA CYS A 37 0.13 2.90 -22.40
C CYS A 37 -0.84 1.79 -21.95
N ILE A 38 -0.61 0.58 -22.45
CA ILE A 38 -1.37 -0.63 -22.05
C ILE A 38 -0.75 -1.38 -20.86
N ALA A 39 0.30 -0.82 -20.24
CA ALA A 39 0.99 -1.38 -19.08
C ALA A 39 1.47 -2.85 -19.21
N CYS A 40 1.80 -3.29 -20.43
CA CYS A 40 2.27 -4.65 -20.70
C CYS A 40 3.65 -5.01 -20.10
N GLY A 41 4.44 -4.02 -19.65
CA GLY A 41 5.73 -4.23 -18.98
C GLY A 41 6.94 -4.50 -19.87
N THR A 42 6.76 -4.72 -21.17
CA THR A 42 7.88 -4.96 -22.11
C THR A 42 8.94 -3.85 -22.07
N CYS A 43 8.53 -2.59 -21.87
CA CYS A 43 9.46 -1.48 -21.78
C CYS A 43 10.38 -1.54 -20.54
N ALA A 44 9.88 -2.02 -19.41
CA ALA A 44 10.66 -2.23 -18.19
C ALA A 44 11.59 -3.44 -18.31
N GLU A 45 11.11 -4.55 -18.86
CA GLU A 45 11.95 -5.74 -19.12
C GLU A 45 13.19 -5.40 -19.96
N LYS A 46 13.01 -4.58 -20.99
CA LYS A 46 14.10 -4.17 -21.90
C LYS A 46 14.92 -2.99 -21.38
N CYS A 47 14.55 -2.37 -20.26
CA CYS A 47 15.30 -1.26 -19.68
C CYS A 47 16.63 -1.74 -19.08
N PRO A 48 17.78 -1.23 -19.53
CA PRO A 48 19.08 -1.62 -18.96
C PRO A 48 19.38 -0.93 -17.62
N ALA A 49 18.69 0.18 -17.30
CA ALA A 49 18.88 0.88 -16.03
C ALA A 49 18.35 0.05 -14.86
N LYS A 50 19.11 -0.01 -13.77
CA LYS A 50 18.71 -0.64 -12.50
C LYS A 50 18.92 0.37 -11.38
N THR A 51 17.95 0.47 -10.47
CA THR A 51 17.99 1.32 -9.28
C THR A 51 17.29 0.61 -8.12
N ASP A 52 17.45 1.11 -6.90
CA ASP A 52 16.74 0.59 -5.74
C ASP A 52 15.23 0.78 -5.89
N ASP A 53 14.47 -0.22 -5.44
CA ASP A 53 13.02 -0.18 -5.42
C ASP A 53 12.52 0.37 -4.07
N GLU A 54 12.12 1.64 -4.05
CA GLU A 54 11.70 2.34 -2.85
C GLU A 54 10.41 1.76 -2.27
N PHE A 55 9.50 1.23 -3.10
CA PHE A 55 8.27 0.57 -2.64
C PHE A 55 8.61 -0.71 -1.86
N ASN A 56 9.61 -1.45 -2.34
CA ASN A 56 10.10 -2.66 -1.69
C ASN A 56 11.23 -2.39 -0.68
N GLN A 57 11.31 -1.17 -0.12
CA GLN A 57 12.29 -0.79 0.91
C GLN A 57 13.75 -1.10 0.49
N SER A 58 14.08 -0.96 -0.79
CA SER A 58 15.40 -1.27 -1.36
C SER A 58 15.83 -2.76 -1.29
N LEU A 59 14.93 -3.67 -0.88
CA LEU A 59 15.17 -5.12 -0.88
C LEU A 59 15.19 -5.72 -2.29
N ALA A 60 14.68 -4.98 -3.27
CA ALA A 60 14.74 -5.32 -4.69
C ALA A 60 15.29 -4.15 -5.52
N LYS A 61 15.63 -4.46 -6.77
CA LYS A 61 15.95 -3.46 -7.77
C LYS A 61 14.77 -3.29 -8.71
N ARG A 62 14.45 -2.04 -9.05
CA ARG A 62 13.53 -1.69 -10.13
C ARG A 62 14.27 -1.11 -11.32
N LYS A 63 13.52 -0.84 -12.38
CA LYS A 63 14.00 -0.21 -13.62
C LYS A 63 13.71 1.30 -13.58
N ALA A 64 14.36 2.05 -14.47
CA ALA A 64 14.08 3.48 -14.59
C ALA A 64 12.68 3.76 -15.16
N ILE A 65 12.19 2.92 -16.08
CA ILE A 65 10.77 2.91 -16.46
C ILE A 65 10.06 1.86 -15.60
N TYR A 66 9.03 2.28 -14.86
CA TYR A 66 8.46 1.47 -13.79
C TYR A 66 6.97 1.75 -13.56
N VAL A 67 6.33 0.79 -12.89
CA VAL A 67 5.12 1.00 -12.08
C VAL A 67 5.54 0.77 -10.62
N PRO A 68 5.03 1.54 -9.64
CA PRO A 68 5.47 1.40 -8.25
C PRO A 68 5.19 0.00 -7.66
N TYR A 69 4.05 -0.58 -8.02
CA TYR A 69 3.65 -1.94 -7.63
C TYR A 69 2.63 -2.49 -8.64
N PRO A 70 2.37 -3.82 -8.68
CA PRO A 70 1.58 -4.44 -9.74
C PRO A 70 0.13 -3.93 -9.86
N GLN A 71 -0.48 -3.48 -8.76
CA GLN A 71 -1.85 -2.99 -8.70
C GLN A 71 -1.91 -1.45 -8.58
N ALA A 72 -0.85 -0.76 -9.05
CA ALA A 72 -0.82 0.70 -9.02
C ALA A 72 -2.03 1.27 -9.77
N VAL A 73 -2.66 2.30 -9.20
CA VAL A 73 -3.78 3.02 -9.84
C VAL A 73 -3.36 4.48 -10.08
N PRO A 74 -3.35 4.95 -11.34
CA PRO A 74 -3.64 4.21 -12.56
C PRO A 74 -2.50 3.24 -12.90
N LEU A 75 -2.82 2.08 -13.48
CA LEU A 75 -1.83 1.09 -13.90
C LEU A 75 -1.16 1.56 -15.18
N LYS A 76 -0.23 2.50 -15.05
CA LYS A 76 0.48 3.17 -16.14
C LYS A 76 1.93 3.39 -15.75
N TYR A 77 2.84 3.08 -16.67
CA TYR A 77 4.27 3.27 -16.44
C TYR A 77 4.64 4.76 -16.35
N ALA A 78 5.74 5.04 -15.66
CA ALA A 78 6.41 6.33 -15.62
C ALA A 78 7.92 6.13 -15.80
N ILE A 79 8.63 7.16 -16.28
CA ILE A 79 10.10 7.14 -16.34
C ILE A 79 10.66 8.04 -15.24
N ASP A 80 11.46 7.45 -14.37
CA ASP A 80 12.31 8.15 -13.42
C ASP A 80 13.47 8.82 -14.18
N ALA A 81 13.39 10.14 -14.36
CA ALA A 81 14.36 10.90 -15.13
C ALA A 81 15.77 10.84 -14.52
N ASP A 82 15.85 10.85 -13.19
CA ASP A 82 17.12 10.89 -12.44
C ASP A 82 17.87 9.56 -12.52
N ARG A 83 17.17 8.46 -12.84
CA ARG A 83 17.75 7.12 -13.00
C ARG A 83 17.83 6.66 -14.46
N CYS A 84 17.17 7.35 -15.39
CA CYS A 84 17.11 6.95 -16.79
C CYS A 84 18.38 7.31 -17.58
N ILE A 85 18.92 6.33 -18.32
CA ILE A 85 20.12 6.52 -19.15
C ILE A 85 19.87 7.50 -20.31
N TYR A 86 18.64 7.56 -20.85
CA TYR A 86 18.27 8.53 -21.90
C TYR A 86 18.56 9.97 -21.44
N PHE A 87 18.02 10.36 -20.28
CA PHE A 87 18.18 11.72 -19.75
C PHE A 87 19.59 11.98 -19.23
N ARG A 88 20.25 11.00 -18.61
CA ARG A 88 21.60 11.16 -18.06
C ARG A 88 22.73 11.14 -19.09
N LYS A 89 22.53 10.51 -20.25
CA LYS A 89 23.58 10.32 -21.27
C LYS A 89 23.15 10.87 -22.64
N ASN A 90 22.48 12.02 -22.68
CA ASN A 90 22.14 12.77 -23.89
C ASN A 90 21.46 11.92 -24.99
N GLY A 91 20.40 11.21 -24.63
CA GLY A 91 19.53 10.52 -25.59
C GLY A 91 20.02 9.17 -26.10
N LYS A 92 21.16 8.65 -25.59
CA LYS A 92 21.79 7.42 -26.12
C LYS A 92 20.93 6.14 -25.99
N CYS A 93 20.04 6.06 -25.00
CA CYS A 93 19.26 4.84 -24.73
C CYS A 93 17.79 5.03 -25.09
N LYS A 94 17.30 4.32 -26.12
CA LYS A 94 15.89 4.35 -26.55
C LYS A 94 15.22 2.97 -26.51
N ALA A 95 15.72 2.08 -25.63
CA ALA A 95 15.21 0.71 -25.55
C ALA A 95 13.71 0.65 -25.23
N CYS A 96 13.23 1.40 -24.24
CA CYS A 96 11.80 1.42 -23.88
C CYS A 96 10.91 1.92 -25.03
N GLU A 97 11.36 2.92 -25.81
CA GLU A 97 10.65 3.42 -26.99
C GLU A 97 10.61 2.36 -28.09
N LYS A 98 11.76 1.77 -28.45
CA LYS A 98 11.88 0.76 -29.52
C LYS A 98 11.00 -0.48 -29.30
N PHE A 99 10.82 -0.89 -28.05
CA PHE A 99 10.07 -2.11 -27.70
C PHE A 99 8.64 -1.83 -27.23
N CYS A 100 8.18 -0.58 -27.21
CA CYS A 100 6.82 -0.26 -26.83
C CYS A 100 5.86 -0.54 -28.01
N PRO A 101 4.95 -1.52 -27.92
CA PRO A 101 4.08 -1.89 -29.04
C PRO A 101 3.08 -0.79 -29.42
N THR A 102 2.75 0.11 -28.49
CA THR A 102 1.76 1.18 -28.69
C THR A 102 2.38 2.55 -28.89
N ASN A 103 3.72 2.64 -28.97
CA ASN A 103 4.46 3.92 -29.08
C ASN A 103 4.04 4.95 -28.01
N ALA A 104 3.87 4.48 -26.76
CA ALA A 104 3.44 5.32 -25.64
C ALA A 104 4.59 6.12 -25.01
N ILE A 105 5.86 5.84 -25.33
CA ILE A 105 6.99 6.56 -24.74
C ILE A 105 7.08 7.97 -25.32
N LYS A 106 7.18 8.97 -24.45
CA LYS A 106 7.17 10.39 -24.81
C LYS A 106 8.27 11.15 -24.05
N PHE A 107 9.51 11.08 -24.52
CA PHE A 107 10.66 11.66 -23.82
C PHE A 107 10.65 13.19 -23.73
N ASP A 108 9.92 13.86 -24.63
CA ASP A 108 9.75 15.31 -24.68
C ASP A 108 8.57 15.80 -23.83
N ASP A 109 7.95 14.92 -23.04
CA ASP A 109 6.94 15.29 -22.06
C ASP A 109 7.49 16.32 -21.08
N LYS A 110 6.72 17.37 -20.83
CA LYS A 110 7.14 18.53 -20.03
C LYS A 110 6.26 18.67 -18.82
N GLU A 111 6.86 19.26 -17.80
CA GLU A 111 6.17 19.73 -16.63
C GLU A 111 5.04 20.70 -17.01
N GLN A 112 3.90 20.56 -16.35
CA GLN A 112 2.71 21.38 -16.58
C GLN A 112 2.27 22.02 -15.27
N GLU A 113 1.86 23.29 -15.36
CA GLU A 113 1.19 23.97 -14.26
C GLU A 113 -0.31 24.04 -14.54
N VAL A 114 -1.12 23.65 -13.57
CA VAL A 114 -2.58 23.66 -13.63
C VAL A 114 -3.10 24.42 -12.42
N THR A 115 -4.05 25.31 -12.62
CA THR A 115 -4.74 26.00 -11.53
C THR A 115 -6.16 25.44 -11.43
N LEU A 116 -6.52 24.97 -10.24
CA LEU A 116 -7.87 24.51 -9.93
C LEU A 116 -8.55 25.50 -8.99
N ASN A 117 -9.79 25.84 -9.30
CA ASN A 117 -10.66 26.55 -8.37
C ASN A 117 -11.45 25.53 -7.55
N VAL A 118 -11.30 25.54 -6.22
CA VAL A 118 -11.93 24.59 -5.31
C VAL A 118 -12.51 25.33 -4.11
N GLY A 119 -13.64 24.86 -3.57
CA GLY A 119 -14.23 25.51 -2.40
C GLY A 119 -13.70 24.99 -1.04
N SER A 120 -13.10 23.81 -1.01
CA SER A 120 -12.48 23.25 0.19
C SER A 120 -11.30 22.34 -0.15
N VAL A 121 -10.41 22.14 0.83
CA VAL A 121 -9.20 21.32 0.69
C VAL A 121 -9.13 20.35 1.86
N ILE A 122 -8.76 19.09 1.59
CA ILE A 122 -8.50 18.08 2.62
C ILE A 122 -7.06 17.58 2.47
N VAL A 123 -6.27 17.68 3.54
CA VAL A 123 -4.87 17.25 3.57
C VAL A 123 -4.76 15.83 4.12
N THR A 124 -4.24 14.92 3.30
CA THR A 124 -4.08 13.49 3.62
C THR A 124 -2.66 12.98 3.31
N ALA A 125 -1.64 13.81 3.56
CA ALA A 125 -0.26 13.59 3.15
C ALA A 125 0.51 12.46 3.90
N GLY A 126 -0.18 11.67 4.74
CA GLY A 126 0.37 10.46 5.35
C GLY A 126 1.55 10.70 6.30
N PHE A 127 2.55 9.82 6.22
CA PHE A 127 3.73 9.79 7.09
C PHE A 127 4.94 9.19 6.37
N LYS A 128 6.13 9.29 6.98
CA LYS A 128 7.32 8.47 6.69
C LYS A 128 7.64 7.59 7.90
N ALA A 129 8.16 6.39 7.65
CA ALA A 129 8.67 5.57 8.75
C ALA A 129 9.95 6.18 9.34
N PHE A 130 10.12 5.98 10.65
CA PHE A 130 11.33 6.34 11.34
C PHE A 130 12.54 5.58 10.76
N ASP A 131 13.66 6.27 10.55
CA ASP A 131 14.91 5.68 10.08
C ASP A 131 15.83 5.33 11.27
N PRO A 132 16.01 4.03 11.61
CA PRO A 132 16.85 3.60 12.71
C PRO A 132 18.35 3.57 12.38
N SER A 133 18.77 3.99 11.19
CA SER A 133 20.19 4.02 10.78
C SER A 133 21.10 4.79 11.73
N LYS A 134 20.53 5.76 12.45
CA LYS A 134 21.22 6.62 13.43
C LYS A 134 21.46 5.93 14.79
N PHE A 135 20.87 4.76 15.02
CA PHE A 135 20.92 4.04 16.29
C PHE A 135 22.01 2.96 16.23
N ASP A 136 23.22 3.35 16.64
CA ASP A 136 24.39 2.45 16.67
C ASP A 136 24.13 1.19 17.52
N ASN A 137 23.30 1.29 18.55
CA ASN A 137 22.98 0.18 19.43
C ASN A 137 22.13 -0.91 18.75
N TYR A 138 21.35 -0.57 17.71
CA TYR A 138 20.59 -1.54 16.93
C TYR A 138 21.34 -2.07 15.71
N GLN A 139 22.44 -1.41 15.30
CA GLN A 139 23.30 -1.86 14.20
C GLN A 139 22.55 -2.12 12.87
N TYR A 140 21.40 -1.46 12.65
CA TYR A 140 20.55 -1.65 11.47
C TYR A 140 21.33 -1.52 10.15
N SER A 141 22.15 -0.46 10.02
CA SER A 141 22.95 -0.21 8.82
C SER A 141 24.09 -1.20 8.59
N LYS A 142 24.40 -2.06 9.57
CA LYS A 142 25.59 -2.94 9.56
C LYS A 142 25.23 -4.43 9.51
N LEU A 143 24.14 -4.83 10.15
CA LEU A 143 23.75 -6.24 10.27
C LEU A 143 22.59 -6.55 9.32
N PRO A 144 22.79 -7.34 8.25
CA PRO A 144 21.75 -7.58 7.24
C PRO A 144 20.48 -8.25 7.78
N ASN A 145 20.59 -9.01 8.88
CA ASN A 145 19.45 -9.68 9.51
C ASN A 145 18.72 -8.81 10.54
N VAL A 146 19.10 -7.53 10.67
CA VAL A 146 18.33 -6.52 11.39
C VAL A 146 17.54 -5.73 10.35
N VAL A 147 16.23 -5.89 10.33
CA VAL A 147 15.32 -5.23 9.38
C VAL A 147 14.31 -4.36 10.12
N THR A 148 13.73 -3.39 9.43
CA THR A 148 12.58 -2.62 9.90
C THR A 148 11.28 -3.41 9.72
N SER A 149 10.23 -3.03 10.44
CA SER A 149 8.90 -3.59 10.25
C SER A 149 8.36 -3.38 8.83
N LEU A 150 8.66 -2.25 8.17
CA LEU A 150 8.28 -2.05 6.77
C LEU A 150 9.02 -2.98 5.81
N GLU A 151 10.31 -3.22 6.01
CA GLU A 151 11.06 -4.22 5.23
C GLU A 151 10.48 -5.62 5.44
N PHE A 152 10.19 -5.99 6.69
CA PHE A 152 9.56 -7.28 7.01
C PHE A 152 8.18 -7.42 6.34
N GLU A 153 7.35 -6.37 6.34
CA GLU A 153 6.10 -6.34 5.57
C GLU A 153 6.33 -6.64 4.09
N ARG A 154 7.35 -6.03 3.47
CA ARG A 154 7.67 -6.31 2.06
C ARG A 154 8.17 -7.75 1.88
N ILE A 155 8.97 -8.29 2.79
CA ILE A 155 9.43 -9.69 2.77
C ILE A 155 8.23 -10.67 2.93
N LEU A 156 7.26 -10.33 3.76
CA LEU A 156 6.08 -11.17 4.01
C LEU A 156 5.01 -11.02 2.91
N SER A 157 5.04 -9.93 2.15
CA SER A 157 4.04 -9.64 1.13
C SER A 157 4.13 -10.59 -0.07
N ALA A 158 2.99 -11.13 -0.51
CA ALA A 158 2.89 -11.94 -1.74
C ALA A 158 3.30 -11.15 -3.00
N GLY A 159 3.05 -9.84 -3.03
CA GLY A 159 3.52 -8.93 -4.09
C GLY A 159 4.89 -8.32 -3.81
N GLY A 160 5.59 -8.80 -2.79
CA GLY A 160 6.92 -8.37 -2.39
C GLY A 160 8.04 -9.13 -3.10
N PRO A 161 9.31 -8.76 -2.83
CA PRO A 161 10.47 -9.30 -3.53
C PRO A 161 10.70 -10.81 -3.30
N SER A 162 10.19 -11.36 -2.21
CA SER A 162 10.30 -12.78 -1.82
C SER A 162 9.01 -13.57 -2.08
N GLY A 163 7.99 -12.97 -2.71
CA GLY A 163 6.74 -13.65 -3.04
C GLY A 163 6.00 -14.23 -1.84
N GLY A 164 6.13 -13.60 -0.66
CA GLY A 164 5.53 -14.05 0.60
C GLY A 164 6.34 -15.07 1.40
N HIS A 165 7.53 -15.46 0.93
CA HIS A 165 8.41 -16.35 1.68
C HIS A 165 9.32 -15.53 2.60
N VAL A 166 9.17 -15.71 3.92
CA VAL A 166 10.02 -15.02 4.89
C VAL A 166 11.44 -15.54 4.79
N THR A 167 12.38 -14.69 4.40
CA THR A 167 13.78 -15.03 4.14
C THR A 167 14.71 -14.02 4.78
N ARG A 168 15.86 -14.51 5.27
CA ARG A 168 16.93 -13.68 5.83
C ARG A 168 17.61 -12.88 4.71
N PRO A 169 17.81 -11.56 4.84
CA PRO A 169 18.51 -10.78 3.82
C PRO A 169 19.97 -11.20 3.60
N SER A 170 20.63 -11.73 4.64
CA SER A 170 22.04 -12.18 4.54
C SER A 170 22.23 -13.37 3.59
N ASP A 171 21.38 -14.40 3.68
CA ASP A 171 21.64 -15.69 3.02
C ASP A 171 20.40 -16.35 2.38
N GLY A 172 19.25 -15.67 2.40
CA GLY A 172 18.01 -16.14 1.78
C GLY A 172 17.33 -17.31 2.49
N LYS A 173 17.86 -17.80 3.63
CA LYS A 173 17.24 -18.91 4.38
C LYS A 173 16.03 -18.43 5.16
N THR A 174 15.11 -19.36 5.43
CA THR A 174 13.95 -19.08 6.30
C THR A 174 14.41 -18.98 7.76
N PRO A 175 14.09 -17.89 8.49
CA PRO A 175 14.43 -17.77 9.90
C PRO A 175 13.50 -18.68 10.74
N ALA A 176 14.09 -19.43 11.68
CA ALA A 176 13.33 -20.22 12.66
C ALA A 176 12.89 -19.36 13.86
N LYS A 177 13.66 -18.33 14.20
CA LYS A 177 13.46 -17.53 15.40
C LYS A 177 13.65 -16.04 15.13
N VAL A 178 12.59 -15.25 15.35
CA VAL A 178 12.55 -13.82 15.05
C VAL A 178 12.20 -13.03 16.30
N ALA A 179 12.98 -11.99 16.58
CA ALA A 179 12.68 -11.02 17.64
C ALA A 179 12.10 -9.73 17.04
N TRP A 180 11.06 -9.18 17.66
CA TRP A 180 10.50 -7.86 17.37
C TRP A 180 10.85 -6.91 18.50
N LEU A 181 11.43 -5.76 18.19
CA LEU A 181 11.74 -4.72 19.17
C LEU A 181 10.75 -3.57 19.05
N GLN A 182 9.93 -3.37 20.08
CA GLN A 182 8.92 -2.33 20.10
C GLN A 182 9.50 -0.94 20.39
N CYS A 183 8.75 0.09 19.96
CA CYS A 183 9.05 1.50 20.25
C CYS A 183 10.39 2.00 19.67
N VAL A 184 10.78 1.51 18.48
CA VAL A 184 11.96 2.03 17.79
C VAL A 184 11.60 3.37 17.14
N GLY A 185 12.20 4.47 17.59
CA GLY A 185 11.87 5.83 17.13
C GLY A 185 10.60 6.43 17.73
N SER A 186 10.09 5.86 18.83
CA SER A 186 8.92 6.36 19.56
C SER A 186 9.11 6.22 21.06
N ARG A 187 8.47 7.08 21.85
CA ARG A 187 8.64 7.13 23.31
C ARG A 187 10.14 7.22 23.68
N ASP A 188 10.89 8.02 22.92
CA ASP A 188 12.34 8.18 23.09
C ASP A 188 12.75 9.65 22.97
N LEU A 189 12.94 10.26 24.13
CA LEU A 189 13.44 11.62 24.31
C LEU A 189 14.93 11.78 23.97
N ASN A 190 15.74 10.75 24.22
CA ASN A 190 17.18 10.93 24.27
C ASN A 190 17.86 10.85 22.91
N ARG A 191 17.23 10.14 21.96
CA ARG A 191 17.87 9.81 20.68
C ARG A 191 17.19 10.43 19.45
N CYS A 192 15.90 10.77 19.54
CA CYS A 192 15.15 11.29 18.41
C CYS A 192 14.06 12.31 18.76
N ASP A 193 13.92 12.70 20.04
CA ASP A 193 12.88 13.62 20.55
C ASP A 193 11.43 13.22 20.26
N ASN A 194 11.18 12.00 19.77
CA ASN A 194 9.83 11.47 19.54
C ASN A 194 9.24 10.95 20.87
N GLN A 195 8.70 11.86 21.67
CA GLN A 195 8.07 11.54 22.98
C GLN A 195 6.77 10.75 22.84
N TYR A 196 6.10 10.90 21.70
CA TYR A 196 4.82 10.29 21.41
C TYR A 196 4.93 8.79 21.11
N CYS A 197 3.77 8.12 21.17
CA CYS A 197 3.61 6.73 20.75
C CYS A 197 3.10 6.70 19.31
N SER A 198 3.73 5.92 18.43
CA SER A 198 3.26 5.78 17.03
C SER A 198 2.02 4.89 16.85
N ALA A 199 1.23 4.70 17.90
CA ALA A 199 -0.09 4.03 17.96
C ALA A 199 -0.17 2.55 17.49
N VAL A 200 0.40 2.21 16.34
CA VAL A 200 0.12 0.97 15.60
C VAL A 200 1.18 -0.12 15.77
N CYS A 201 2.36 0.22 16.29
CA CYS A 201 3.51 -0.68 16.30
C CYS A 201 3.33 -1.95 17.13
N CYS A 202 2.53 -1.89 18.19
CA CYS A 202 2.12 -3.08 18.94
C CYS A 202 1.31 -4.03 18.07
N MET A 203 0.34 -3.49 17.33
CA MET A 203 -0.59 -4.31 16.55
C MET A 203 0.02 -4.89 15.29
N TYR A 204 0.81 -4.11 14.53
CA TYR A 204 1.44 -4.69 13.34
C TYR A 204 2.46 -5.77 13.72
N ALA A 205 3.17 -5.64 14.85
CA ALA A 205 4.16 -6.65 15.27
C ALA A 205 3.47 -7.96 15.68
N ILE A 206 2.34 -7.88 16.38
CA ILE A 206 1.51 -9.07 16.68
C ILE A 206 1.00 -9.68 15.36
N LYS A 207 0.42 -8.85 14.48
CA LYS A 207 -0.15 -9.29 13.21
C LYS A 207 0.89 -10.01 12.34
N GLU A 208 2.04 -9.39 12.12
CA GLU A 208 3.10 -9.95 11.29
C GLU A 208 3.73 -11.18 11.94
N SER A 209 3.81 -11.27 13.28
CA SER A 209 4.24 -12.49 13.98
C SER A 209 3.29 -13.66 13.75
N VAL A 210 1.98 -13.43 13.79
CA VAL A 210 0.96 -14.45 13.52
C VAL A 210 0.98 -14.86 12.05
N ILE A 211 0.98 -13.90 11.12
CA ILE A 211 1.00 -14.19 9.68
C ILE A 211 2.31 -14.91 9.30
N ALA A 212 3.46 -14.46 9.80
CA ALA A 212 4.73 -15.17 9.56
C ALA A 212 4.69 -16.61 10.08
N LYS A 213 4.02 -16.87 11.21
CA LYS A 213 3.81 -18.22 11.73
C LYS A 213 2.94 -19.07 10.81
N GLU A 214 1.90 -18.50 10.21
CA GLU A 214 1.07 -19.17 9.21
C GLU A 214 1.86 -19.53 7.94
N HIS A 215 2.80 -18.66 7.53
CA HIS A 215 3.61 -18.85 6.31
C HIS A 215 4.81 -19.79 6.52
N ILE A 216 5.53 -19.65 7.63
CA ILE A 216 6.75 -20.44 7.93
C ILE A 216 6.40 -21.80 8.54
N GLY A 217 5.33 -21.87 9.34
CA GLY A 217 4.84 -23.08 9.96
C GLY A 217 5.23 -23.25 11.44
N LYS A 218 4.98 -24.46 11.97
CA LYS A 218 4.91 -24.73 13.41
C LYS A 218 6.21 -24.51 14.21
N ASN A 219 7.36 -24.61 13.54
CA ASN A 219 8.67 -24.47 14.20
C ASN A 219 9.11 -23.02 14.37
N PHE A 220 8.36 -22.06 13.82
CA PHE A 220 8.65 -20.64 13.93
C PHE A 220 8.42 -20.11 15.35
N GLN A 221 9.41 -19.40 15.89
CA GLN A 221 9.44 -18.89 17.25
C GLN A 221 9.54 -17.35 17.26
N PRO A 222 8.40 -16.64 17.16
CA PRO A 222 8.37 -15.19 17.29
C PRO A 222 8.45 -14.76 18.76
N ALA A 223 9.21 -13.71 19.04
CA ALA A 223 9.27 -13.03 20.34
C ALA A 223 9.14 -11.53 20.18
N ILE A 224 8.23 -10.91 20.92
CA ILE A 224 7.99 -9.46 20.90
C ILE A 224 8.51 -8.87 22.22
N PHE A 225 9.54 -8.03 22.11
CA PHE A 225 10.16 -7.30 23.22
C PHE A 225 9.52 -5.92 23.35
N PHE A 226 8.88 -5.67 24.49
CA PHE A 226 8.03 -4.49 24.67
C PHE A 226 8.18 -3.83 26.05
N MET A 227 7.74 -2.58 26.16
CA MET A 227 7.55 -1.90 27.45
C MET A 227 6.12 -2.07 27.96
N ASP A 228 5.15 -1.63 27.14
CA ASP A 228 3.72 -1.79 27.34
C ASP A 228 3.07 -2.21 26.02
N MET A 229 2.19 -3.21 26.03
CA MET A 229 1.39 -3.56 24.86
C MET A 229 0.19 -2.62 24.78
N ARG A 230 0.03 -1.95 23.63
CA ARG A 230 -1.06 -0.98 23.39
C ARG A 230 -2.02 -1.52 22.34
N THR A 231 -3.03 -2.24 22.81
CA THR A 231 -4.01 -3.05 22.07
C THR A 231 -5.43 -2.48 22.24
N TYR A 232 -5.58 -1.15 22.15
CA TYR A 232 -6.77 -0.42 22.58
C TYR A 232 -7.94 -0.38 21.58
N GLY A 233 -7.76 -0.89 20.36
CA GLY A 233 -8.81 -0.96 19.34
C GLY A 233 -9.85 -2.05 19.63
N LYS A 234 -10.99 -1.99 18.94
CA LYS A 234 -12.02 -3.03 19.05
C LYS A 234 -11.44 -4.39 18.69
N ASP A 235 -11.59 -5.35 19.59
CA ASP A 235 -11.07 -6.72 19.47
C ASP A 235 -9.54 -6.86 19.36
N PHE A 236 -8.77 -5.78 19.56
CA PHE A 236 -7.30 -5.82 19.50
C PHE A 236 -6.71 -6.63 20.67
N GLU A 237 -7.26 -6.51 21.87
CA GLU A 237 -6.85 -7.33 23.01
C GLU A 237 -7.14 -8.82 22.78
N LYS A 238 -8.31 -9.13 22.18
CA LYS A 238 -8.63 -10.52 21.81
C LYS A 238 -7.64 -11.08 20.80
N TYR A 239 -7.19 -10.25 19.85
CA TYR A 239 -6.16 -10.65 18.87
C TYR A 239 -4.81 -10.89 19.54
N TYR A 240 -4.43 -10.04 20.50
CA TYR A 240 -3.24 -10.24 21.34
C TYR A 240 -3.30 -11.54 22.15
N ASP A 241 -4.41 -11.81 22.84
CA ASP A 241 -4.62 -13.06 23.59
C ASP A 241 -4.56 -14.28 22.68
N ARG A 242 -5.16 -14.19 21.49
CA ARG A 242 -5.10 -15.26 20.48
C ARG A 242 -3.65 -15.53 20.06
N ALA A 243 -2.89 -14.50 19.71
CA ALA A 243 -1.49 -14.63 19.32
C ALA A 243 -0.64 -15.26 20.44
N LYS A 244 -0.88 -14.88 21.69
CA LYS A 244 -0.23 -15.47 22.87
C LYS A 244 -0.55 -16.96 23.00
N ASN A 245 -1.82 -17.34 22.87
CA ASN A 245 -2.27 -18.74 22.90
C ASN A 245 -1.72 -19.57 21.73
N GLU A 246 -1.52 -18.93 20.57
CA GLU A 246 -0.88 -19.52 19.39
C GLU A 246 0.65 -19.59 19.52
N GLY A 247 1.24 -19.14 20.63
CA GLY A 247 2.66 -19.32 20.96
C GLY A 247 3.57 -18.17 20.56
N VAL A 248 3.05 -16.98 20.31
CA VAL A 248 3.86 -15.75 20.24
C VAL A 248 4.35 -15.39 21.64
N ARG A 249 5.67 -15.24 21.82
CA ARG A 249 6.24 -14.87 23.13
C ARG A 249 6.20 -13.36 23.30
N PHE A 250 5.71 -12.90 24.45
CA PHE A 250 5.72 -11.49 24.82
C PHE A 250 6.67 -11.30 26.00
N ILE A 251 7.73 -10.53 25.78
CA ILE A 251 8.82 -10.33 26.74
C ILE A 251 8.85 -8.86 27.11
N ARG A 252 8.51 -8.55 28.36
CA ARG A 252 8.52 -7.18 28.85
C ARG A 252 9.95 -6.73 29.15
N SER A 253 10.63 -6.21 28.12
CA SER A 253 11.99 -5.70 28.22
C SER A 253 12.29 -4.78 27.04
N LYS A 254 12.88 -3.60 27.30
CA LYS A 254 13.42 -2.74 26.23
C LYS A 254 14.87 -3.16 25.96
N VAL A 255 15.08 -3.90 24.88
CA VAL A 255 16.43 -4.35 24.48
C VAL A 255 17.28 -3.14 24.11
N HIS A 256 18.47 -3.04 24.69
CA HIS A 256 19.38 -1.93 24.43
C HIS A 256 20.26 -2.17 23.20
N THR A 257 20.93 -3.33 23.12
CA THR A 257 21.94 -3.61 22.08
C THR A 257 21.63 -4.88 21.29
N ILE A 258 21.86 -4.84 19.99
CA ILE A 258 21.92 -6.00 19.11
C ILE A 258 23.39 -6.26 18.78
N SER A 259 23.82 -7.52 18.90
CA SER A 259 25.18 -7.95 18.53
C SER A 259 25.11 -9.18 17.65
N GLU A 260 26.08 -9.36 16.75
CA GLU A 260 26.23 -10.57 15.94
C GLU A 260 27.20 -11.52 16.64
N ILE A 261 26.88 -12.82 16.68
CA ILE A 261 27.64 -13.83 17.43
C ILE A 261 28.66 -14.55 16.53
N ASP A 262 28.37 -14.65 15.24
CA ASP A 262 29.14 -15.41 14.27
C ASP A 262 29.00 -14.82 12.86
N GLU A 263 29.84 -15.28 11.93
CA GLU A 263 29.79 -14.88 10.52
C GLU A 263 28.55 -15.40 9.77
N THR A 264 27.68 -16.19 10.42
CA THR A 264 26.48 -16.78 9.81
C THR A 264 25.25 -15.86 9.89
N GLY A 265 25.39 -14.69 10.50
CA GLY A 265 24.30 -13.73 10.64
C GLY A 265 23.44 -13.92 11.88
N THR A 266 23.84 -14.78 12.83
CA THR A 266 23.07 -15.02 14.07
C THR A 266 23.21 -13.82 15.02
N LEU A 267 22.09 -13.35 15.55
CA LEU A 267 22.01 -12.15 16.39
C LEU A 267 21.79 -12.53 17.86
N ASN A 268 22.53 -11.94 18.79
CA ASN A 268 22.31 -12.06 20.24
C ASN A 268 21.63 -10.81 20.80
N LEU A 269 20.59 -11.05 21.61
CA LEU A 269 19.92 -10.04 22.42
C LEU A 269 20.14 -10.31 23.90
N ARG A 270 20.68 -9.31 24.60
CA ARG A 270 20.76 -9.30 26.07
C ARG A 270 19.61 -8.50 26.65
N TYR A 271 18.83 -9.10 27.55
CA TYR A 271 17.66 -8.45 28.14
C TYR A 271 17.43 -8.90 29.59
N VAL A 272 16.60 -8.15 30.31
CA VAL A 272 16.22 -8.43 31.70
C VAL A 272 14.77 -8.91 31.74
N THR A 273 14.51 -10.01 32.43
CA THR A 273 13.14 -10.54 32.65
C THR A 273 12.41 -9.75 33.73
N GLU A 274 11.09 -9.94 33.87
CA GLU A 274 10.33 -9.33 34.97
C GLU A 274 10.78 -9.82 36.36
N ALA A 275 11.44 -10.99 36.44
CA ALA A 275 12.06 -11.49 37.67
C ALA A 275 13.44 -10.84 37.98
N GLY A 276 13.94 -9.97 37.10
CA GLY A 276 15.26 -9.33 37.24
C GLY A 276 16.43 -10.18 36.73
N GLU A 277 16.17 -11.31 36.06
CA GLU A 277 17.22 -12.18 35.53
C GLU A 277 17.74 -11.63 34.19
N ILE A 278 19.07 -11.61 34.04
CA ILE A 278 19.71 -11.30 32.75
C ILE A 278 19.69 -12.56 31.89
N LYS A 279 19.19 -12.43 30.65
CA LYS A 279 19.21 -13.48 29.64
C LYS A 279 19.93 -13.00 28.39
N ASP A 280 20.74 -13.88 27.83
CA ASP A 280 21.30 -13.78 26.48
C ASP A 280 20.58 -14.81 25.61
N GLU A 281 19.98 -14.36 24.50
CA GLU A 281 19.20 -15.21 23.61
C GLU A 281 19.53 -14.93 22.15
N SER A 282 19.82 -15.99 21.40
CA SER A 282 20.10 -15.93 19.96
C SER A 282 18.84 -15.95 19.09
N PHE A 283 18.86 -15.21 18.00
CA PHE A 283 17.81 -15.04 17.00
C PHE A 283 18.40 -15.04 15.59
N ASP A 284 17.63 -15.55 14.62
CA ASP A 284 18.05 -15.61 13.21
C ASP A 284 17.84 -14.27 12.49
N MET A 285 16.92 -13.46 13.00
CA MET A 285 16.55 -12.14 12.48
C MET A 285 15.92 -11.30 13.60
N VAL A 286 16.16 -9.99 13.55
CA VAL A 286 15.54 -8.99 14.44
C VAL A 286 14.78 -7.99 13.59
N VAL A 287 13.53 -7.73 13.96
CA VAL A 287 12.65 -6.74 13.32
C VAL A 287 12.48 -5.55 14.25
N LEU A 288 12.84 -4.37 13.76
CA LEU A 288 12.69 -3.10 14.45
C LEU A 288 11.30 -2.54 14.14
N SER A 289 10.43 -2.49 15.15
CA SER A 289 9.10 -1.87 15.03
C SER A 289 9.23 -0.35 15.01
N VAL A 290 9.54 0.17 13.82
CA VAL A 290 9.78 1.60 13.57
C VAL A 290 8.50 2.43 13.73
N GLY A 291 8.67 3.61 14.32
CA GLY A 291 7.63 4.60 14.49
C GLY A 291 7.22 5.31 13.19
N MET A 292 6.18 6.14 13.31
CA MET A 292 5.68 7.03 12.26
C MET A 292 6.13 8.46 12.54
N GLU A 293 6.61 9.16 11.51
CA GLU A 293 6.95 10.59 11.55
C GLU A 293 6.27 11.34 10.39
N PRO A 294 5.98 12.65 10.53
CA PRO A 294 5.59 13.47 9.40
C PRO A 294 6.70 13.47 8.33
N SER A 295 6.36 13.27 7.06
CA SER A 295 7.33 13.39 5.98
C SER A 295 7.69 14.86 5.73
N ASP A 296 8.94 15.12 5.32
CA ASP A 296 9.39 16.50 5.09
C ASP A 296 8.56 17.19 3.99
N SER A 297 8.14 16.42 2.97
CA SER A 297 7.21 16.88 1.95
C SER A 297 5.82 17.21 2.50
N ALA A 298 5.31 16.46 3.48
CA ALA A 298 4.01 16.75 4.10
C ALA A 298 4.07 18.02 4.95
N VAL A 299 5.18 18.23 5.67
CA VAL A 299 5.45 19.46 6.42
C VAL A 299 5.55 20.66 5.47
N GLU A 300 6.22 20.51 4.33
CA GLU A 300 6.29 21.55 3.31
C GLU A 300 4.91 21.87 2.73
N VAL A 301 4.10 20.86 2.41
CA VAL A 301 2.71 21.06 1.94
C VAL A 301 1.88 21.79 2.98
N ALA A 302 1.96 21.41 4.26
CA ALA A 302 1.29 22.12 5.35
C ALA A 302 1.71 23.60 5.41
N GLY A 303 3.01 23.88 5.27
CA GLY A 303 3.53 25.25 5.19
C GLY A 303 2.98 26.04 4.00
N ARG A 304 2.95 25.44 2.80
CA ARG A 304 2.36 26.05 1.58
C ARG A 304 0.86 26.33 1.73
N LEU A 305 0.16 25.49 2.50
CA LEU A 305 -1.26 25.66 2.81
C LEU A 305 -1.52 26.69 3.92
N GLY A 306 -0.48 27.12 4.65
CA GLY A 306 -0.60 28.06 5.76
C GLY A 306 -1.35 27.46 6.95
N VAL A 307 -1.20 26.15 7.20
CA VAL A 307 -1.78 25.48 8.38
C VAL A 307 -0.74 25.34 9.49
N GLU A 308 -1.19 25.48 10.74
CA GLU A 308 -0.32 25.35 11.92
C GLU A 308 0.09 23.88 12.14
N LEU A 309 1.33 23.71 12.59
CA LEU A 309 1.86 22.42 13.04
C LEU A 309 2.05 22.43 14.55
N ASN A 310 1.97 21.27 15.19
CA ASN A 310 2.35 21.10 16.59
C ASN A 310 3.87 20.93 16.76
N GLU A 311 4.33 20.78 18.00
CA GLU A 311 5.76 20.61 18.34
C GLU A 311 6.44 19.40 17.67
N TYR A 312 5.66 18.39 17.28
CA TYR A 312 6.13 17.18 16.58
C TYR A 312 5.91 17.24 15.06
N LYS A 313 5.58 18.41 14.51
CA LYS A 313 5.34 18.66 13.08
C LYS A 313 4.10 18.00 12.46
N PHE A 314 3.18 17.47 13.27
CA PHE A 314 1.86 17.07 12.77
C PHE A 314 0.95 18.31 12.61
N ILE A 315 -0.04 18.25 11.72
CA ILE A 315 -1.02 19.33 11.58
C ILE A 315 -1.82 19.46 12.88
N LYS A 316 -1.83 20.67 13.44
CA LYS A 316 -2.52 20.98 14.68
C LYS A 316 -4.03 21.09 14.43
N THR A 317 -4.80 20.45 15.30
CA THR A 317 -6.27 20.48 15.35
C THR A 317 -6.72 20.75 16.78
N ASP A 318 -8.01 21.05 16.96
CA ASP A 318 -8.64 21.21 18.29
C ASP A 318 -9.43 19.95 18.67
N ASP A 319 -9.65 19.74 19.97
CA ASP A 319 -10.38 18.58 20.49
C ASP A 319 -11.85 18.57 20.04
N MET A 320 -12.48 19.74 19.88
CA MET A 320 -13.87 19.86 19.46
C MET A 320 -14.04 19.82 17.93
N THR A 321 -12.95 20.06 17.18
CA THR A 321 -12.93 20.05 15.72
C THR A 321 -11.73 19.25 15.19
N PRO A 322 -11.69 17.93 15.42
CA PRO A 322 -10.48 17.11 15.25
C PRO A 322 -10.00 16.94 13.79
N VAL A 323 -10.79 17.39 12.82
CA VAL A 323 -10.45 17.36 11.39
C VAL A 323 -10.31 18.77 10.78
N ALA A 324 -10.59 19.82 11.54
CA ALA A 324 -10.42 21.20 11.10
C ALA A 324 -9.00 21.67 11.40
N THR A 325 -8.37 22.33 10.42
CA THR A 325 -7.06 22.95 10.63
C THR A 325 -7.21 24.38 11.16
N SER A 326 -6.08 25.05 11.43
CA SER A 326 -6.06 26.48 11.80
C SER A 326 -6.55 27.42 10.67
N ARG A 327 -6.69 26.94 9.44
CA ARG A 327 -7.17 27.73 8.29
C ARG A 327 -8.57 27.26 7.86
N PRO A 328 -9.61 28.13 7.97
CA PRO A 328 -10.97 27.81 7.54
C PRO A 328 -11.03 27.32 6.09
N GLY A 329 -11.89 26.33 5.81
CA GLY A 329 -11.99 25.67 4.51
C GLY A 329 -10.90 24.64 4.19
N ILE A 330 -9.88 24.50 5.05
CA ILE A 330 -8.85 23.46 4.95
C ILE A 330 -9.02 22.48 6.12
N PHE A 331 -9.16 21.20 5.77
CA PHE A 331 -9.35 20.08 6.69
C PHE A 331 -8.17 19.11 6.59
N VAL A 332 -8.08 18.19 7.54
CA VAL A 332 -7.02 17.19 7.61
C VAL A 332 -7.61 15.83 7.97
N ALA A 333 -7.01 14.76 7.44
CA ALA A 333 -7.35 13.40 7.83
C ALA A 333 -6.13 12.47 7.75
N GLY A 334 -6.13 11.43 8.59
CA GLY A 334 -5.11 10.40 8.58
C GLY A 334 -3.85 10.79 9.33
N VAL A 335 -2.73 10.15 8.99
CA VAL A 335 -1.53 10.16 9.85
C VAL A 335 -0.88 11.54 9.98
N ILE A 336 -1.06 12.42 8.99
CA ILE A 336 -0.50 13.79 9.04
C ILE A 336 -1.10 14.66 10.17
N GLN A 337 -2.27 14.29 10.70
CA GLN A 337 -2.85 14.90 11.91
C GLN A 337 -2.28 14.28 13.20
N GLY A 338 -1.85 13.02 13.15
CA GLY A 338 -1.33 12.27 14.30
C GLY A 338 -1.26 10.77 14.02
N CYS A 339 -0.39 10.05 14.74
CA CYS A 339 -0.19 8.61 14.57
C CYS A 339 -1.48 7.81 14.84
N LYS A 340 -1.90 6.98 13.88
CA LYS A 340 -3.13 6.17 13.98
C LYS A 340 -3.16 5.03 12.97
N ASP A 341 -4.14 4.15 13.12
CA ASP A 341 -4.37 3.02 12.22
C ASP A 341 -5.27 3.36 11.03
N ILE A 342 -5.51 2.35 10.18
CA ILE A 342 -6.34 2.47 8.98
C ILE A 342 -7.80 2.80 9.34
N PRO A 343 -8.49 2.06 10.25
CA PRO A 343 -9.86 2.41 10.65
C PRO A 343 -10.04 3.85 11.09
N GLN A 344 -9.16 4.36 11.96
CA GLN A 344 -9.25 5.74 12.42
C GLN A 344 -8.97 6.73 11.29
N SER A 345 -8.01 6.44 10.40
CA SER A 345 -7.75 7.27 9.22
C SER A 345 -8.94 7.35 8.26
N VAL A 346 -9.65 6.24 8.04
CA VAL A 346 -10.86 6.19 7.19
C VAL A 346 -12.02 6.94 7.85
N MET A 347 -12.18 6.80 9.17
CA MET A 347 -13.16 7.55 9.95
C MET A 347 -12.91 9.07 9.83
N GLU A 348 -11.66 9.51 10.02
CA GLU A 348 -11.29 10.92 9.87
C GLU A 348 -11.48 11.42 8.44
N ALA A 349 -11.15 10.63 7.42
CA ALA A 349 -11.38 11.00 6.04
C ALA A 349 -12.87 11.22 5.75
N SER A 350 -13.74 10.38 6.32
CA SER A 350 -15.20 10.52 6.24
C SER A 350 -15.68 11.79 6.95
N ALA A 351 -15.16 12.06 8.16
CA ALA A 351 -15.47 13.27 8.91
C ALA A 351 -15.01 14.53 8.18
N ALA A 352 -13.79 14.56 7.66
CA ALA A 352 -13.24 15.67 6.89
C ALA A 352 -14.04 15.92 5.60
N ALA A 353 -14.47 14.85 4.89
CA ALA A 353 -15.33 14.97 3.72
C ALA A 353 -16.70 15.58 4.07
N CYS A 354 -17.30 15.17 5.19
CA CYS A 354 -18.53 15.77 5.70
C CYS A 354 -18.34 17.24 6.06
N SER A 355 -17.30 17.58 6.82
CA SER A 355 -16.99 18.97 7.20
C SER A 355 -16.73 19.86 5.98
N ALA A 356 -15.97 19.37 5.00
CA ALA A 356 -15.74 20.04 3.73
C ALA A 356 -17.03 20.23 2.93
N GLY A 357 -17.97 19.28 3.03
CA GLY A 357 -19.28 19.33 2.37
C GLY A 357 -20.24 20.36 2.97
N ILE A 358 -20.12 20.70 4.25
CA ILE A 358 -20.98 21.70 4.92
C ILE A 358 -20.85 23.06 4.22
N SER A 359 -19.62 23.53 4.01
CA SER A 359 -19.35 24.82 3.37
C SER A 359 -19.70 24.82 1.87
N LEU A 360 -19.77 23.65 1.24
CA LEU A 360 -20.12 23.48 -0.17
C LEU A 360 -21.61 23.21 -0.41
N TRP A 361 -22.42 23.11 0.65
CA TRP A 361 -23.85 22.79 0.55
C TRP A 361 -24.63 23.63 -0.49
N PRO A 362 -24.46 24.96 -0.57
CA PRO A 362 -25.23 25.80 -1.50
C PRO A 362 -25.03 25.46 -2.98
N VAL A 363 -23.91 24.84 -3.35
CA VAL A 363 -23.54 24.50 -4.72
C VAL A 363 -23.43 22.98 -4.95
N ARG A 364 -23.96 22.18 -4.02
CA ARG A 364 -23.92 20.72 -4.11
C ARG A 364 -24.57 20.24 -5.41
N GLY A 365 -23.88 19.36 -6.12
CA GLY A 365 -24.40 18.76 -7.36
C GLY A 365 -24.06 19.53 -8.64
N THR A 366 -23.63 20.80 -8.55
CA THR A 366 -23.38 21.64 -9.74
C THR A 366 -22.29 21.11 -10.68
N LEU A 367 -21.34 20.31 -10.16
CA LEU A 367 -20.24 19.71 -10.93
C LEU A 367 -20.35 18.18 -11.06
N VAL A 368 -21.50 17.59 -10.68
CA VAL A 368 -21.70 16.14 -10.76
C VAL A 368 -21.88 15.72 -12.22
N LYS A 369 -21.06 14.76 -12.66
CA LYS A 369 -21.15 14.08 -13.95
C LYS A 369 -21.78 12.71 -13.75
N GLU A 370 -22.93 12.48 -14.39
CA GLU A 370 -23.57 11.17 -14.40
C GLU A 370 -22.69 10.15 -15.13
N LYS A 371 -22.54 8.95 -14.56
CA LYS A 371 -21.80 7.86 -15.22
C LYS A 371 -22.73 7.20 -16.21
N ILE A 372 -22.37 7.26 -17.49
CA ILE A 372 -23.10 6.60 -18.57
C ILE A 372 -22.54 5.18 -18.72
N PHE A 373 -23.39 4.17 -18.58
CA PHE A 373 -23.06 2.78 -18.89
C PHE A 373 -23.42 2.47 -20.34
N PRO A 374 -22.76 1.49 -20.98
CA PRO A 374 -23.25 0.94 -22.24
C PRO A 374 -24.70 0.45 -22.12
N ALA A 375 -25.43 0.44 -23.23
CA ALA A 375 -26.78 -0.13 -23.26
C ALA A 375 -26.74 -1.60 -22.80
N GLU A 376 -27.68 -1.97 -21.94
CA GLU A 376 -27.80 -3.34 -21.46
C GLU A 376 -28.23 -4.27 -22.60
N ASN A 377 -27.48 -5.34 -22.82
CA ASN A 377 -27.80 -6.36 -23.80
C ASN A 377 -28.89 -7.30 -23.25
N ASP A 378 -29.98 -7.46 -23.99
CA ASP A 378 -31.00 -8.47 -23.66
C ASP A 378 -30.48 -9.87 -24.01
N VAL A 379 -30.32 -10.69 -22.97
CA VAL A 379 -29.79 -12.05 -23.04
C VAL A 379 -30.81 -13.08 -22.54
N THR A 380 -32.09 -12.71 -22.43
CA THR A 380 -33.14 -13.55 -21.84
C THR A 380 -33.36 -14.85 -22.60
N GLU A 381 -33.39 -14.78 -23.93
CA GLU A 381 -33.61 -15.94 -24.84
C GLU A 381 -32.31 -16.61 -25.29
N GLN A 382 -31.16 -16.18 -24.77
CA GLN A 382 -29.86 -16.71 -25.18
C GLN A 382 -29.48 -17.94 -24.36
N LYS A 383 -28.87 -18.94 -25.02
CA LYS A 383 -28.25 -20.06 -24.28
C LYS A 383 -27.15 -19.51 -23.36
N PRO A 384 -26.98 -20.08 -22.15
CA PRO A 384 -25.92 -19.65 -21.24
C PRO A 384 -24.56 -19.77 -21.92
N LYS A 385 -23.77 -18.71 -21.84
CA LYS A 385 -22.39 -18.62 -22.30
C LYS A 385 -21.58 -18.05 -21.15
N ILE A 386 -21.13 -18.96 -20.29
CA ILE A 386 -20.59 -18.64 -18.97
C ILE A 386 -19.10 -18.37 -19.08
N GLY A 387 -18.65 -17.25 -18.50
CA GLY A 387 -17.25 -16.97 -18.25
C GLY A 387 -16.91 -17.16 -16.78
N VAL A 388 -15.85 -17.91 -16.48
CA VAL A 388 -15.37 -18.15 -15.11
C VAL A 388 -14.00 -17.48 -14.93
N PHE A 389 -13.89 -16.62 -13.94
CA PHE A 389 -12.63 -15.95 -13.58
C PHE A 389 -12.18 -16.43 -12.20
N VAL A 390 -11.05 -17.12 -12.13
CA VAL A 390 -10.54 -17.72 -10.90
C VAL A 390 -9.42 -16.86 -10.32
N CYS A 391 -9.63 -16.32 -9.12
CA CYS A 391 -8.65 -15.47 -8.43
C CYS A 391 -7.62 -16.33 -7.69
N ASN A 392 -6.33 -16.06 -7.92
CA ASN A 392 -5.23 -16.76 -7.25
C ASN A 392 -4.77 -16.06 -5.96
N CYS A 393 -4.76 -14.73 -5.91
CA CYS A 393 -4.38 -13.90 -4.76
C CYS A 393 -3.09 -14.35 -4.02
N GLY A 394 -2.14 -14.97 -4.72
CA GLY A 394 -0.91 -15.50 -4.15
C GLY A 394 -1.15 -16.57 -3.09
N VAL A 395 -0.46 -16.48 -1.96
CA VAL A 395 -0.61 -17.41 -0.82
C VAL A 395 -1.98 -17.34 -0.14
N ASN A 396 -2.76 -16.28 -0.34
CA ASN A 396 -4.07 -16.12 0.31
C ASN A 396 -5.13 -17.09 -0.22
N ILE A 397 -5.16 -17.32 -1.54
CA ILE A 397 -6.06 -18.32 -2.16
C ILE A 397 -5.24 -19.47 -2.70
N GLY A 398 -4.23 -19.20 -3.54
CA GLY A 398 -3.35 -20.21 -4.12
C GLY A 398 -2.51 -21.00 -3.10
N GLY A 399 -2.37 -20.51 -1.87
CA GLY A 399 -1.72 -21.26 -0.77
C GLY A 399 -2.65 -22.28 -0.09
N ILE A 400 -3.96 -22.21 -0.32
CA ILE A 400 -4.98 -23.08 0.29
C ILE A 400 -5.70 -23.91 -0.77
N ALA A 401 -5.98 -23.33 -1.94
CA ALA A 401 -6.74 -23.92 -3.02
C ALA A 401 -5.86 -24.11 -4.28
N ASP A 402 -6.02 -25.25 -4.95
CA ASP A 402 -5.36 -25.53 -6.23
C ASP A 402 -6.09 -24.77 -7.35
N VAL A 403 -5.68 -23.51 -7.55
CA VAL A 403 -6.27 -22.58 -8.52
C VAL A 403 -6.21 -23.14 -9.95
N PRO A 404 -5.08 -23.70 -10.43
CA PRO A 404 -5.03 -24.38 -11.73
C PRO A 404 -6.03 -25.53 -11.85
N ALA A 405 -6.18 -26.38 -10.83
CA ALA A 405 -7.14 -27.48 -10.86
C ALA A 405 -8.59 -26.97 -10.85
N ILE A 406 -8.90 -25.92 -10.10
CA ILE A 406 -10.23 -25.28 -10.09
C ILE A 406 -10.54 -24.70 -11.48
N ALA A 407 -9.59 -24.00 -12.10
CA ALA A 407 -9.76 -23.48 -13.45
C ALA A 407 -9.94 -24.60 -14.48
N ALA A 408 -9.19 -25.70 -14.37
CA ALA A 408 -9.35 -26.88 -15.22
C ALA A 408 -10.73 -27.55 -15.04
N TYR A 409 -11.18 -27.69 -13.79
CA TYR A 409 -12.51 -28.21 -13.48
C TYR A 409 -13.62 -27.31 -14.04
N ALA A 410 -13.51 -25.99 -13.87
CA ALA A 410 -14.47 -25.03 -14.40
C ALA A 410 -14.66 -25.16 -15.92
N LYS A 411 -13.58 -25.43 -16.67
CA LYS A 411 -13.65 -25.67 -18.14
C LYS A 411 -14.48 -26.89 -18.52
N SER A 412 -14.64 -27.86 -17.62
CA SER A 412 -15.44 -29.07 -17.88
C SER A 412 -16.94 -28.89 -17.63
N LEU A 413 -17.34 -27.78 -17.00
CA LEU A 413 -18.72 -27.54 -16.61
C LEU A 413 -19.59 -27.15 -17.82
N PRO A 414 -20.88 -27.53 -17.83
CA PRO A 414 -21.78 -27.24 -18.92
C PRO A 414 -21.93 -25.73 -19.12
N ASN A 415 -21.92 -25.31 -20.39
CA ASN A 415 -22.08 -23.92 -20.82
C ASN A 415 -20.94 -22.96 -20.42
N VAL A 416 -19.88 -23.43 -19.76
CA VAL A 416 -18.66 -22.65 -19.55
C VAL A 416 -17.87 -22.61 -20.85
N THR A 417 -17.69 -21.41 -21.40
CA THR A 417 -17.03 -21.20 -22.70
C THR A 417 -15.71 -20.44 -22.57
N TYR A 418 -15.48 -19.81 -21.42
CA TYR A 418 -14.24 -19.09 -21.15
C TYR A 418 -13.85 -19.28 -19.69
N VAL A 419 -12.57 -19.56 -19.44
CA VAL A 419 -12.01 -19.62 -18.09
C VAL A 419 -10.66 -18.91 -18.09
N GLN A 420 -10.48 -18.01 -17.12
CA GLN A 420 -9.23 -17.27 -16.94
C GLN A 420 -8.80 -17.26 -15.48
N GLU A 421 -7.52 -17.55 -15.27
CA GLU A 421 -6.87 -17.35 -13.98
C GLU A 421 -6.34 -15.92 -13.91
N ASN A 422 -6.61 -15.26 -12.78
CA ASN A 422 -6.14 -13.91 -12.49
C ASN A 422 -5.42 -13.90 -11.16
N LEU A 423 -4.30 -13.16 -11.08
CA LEU A 423 -3.64 -13.00 -9.79
C LEU A 423 -4.52 -12.18 -8.82
N PHE A 424 -5.15 -11.10 -9.29
CA PHE A 424 -6.05 -10.27 -8.48
C PHE A 424 -7.29 -9.86 -9.27
N SER A 425 -8.37 -10.64 -9.21
CA SER A 425 -9.60 -10.35 -9.95
C SER A 425 -10.22 -9.00 -9.58
N CYS A 426 -10.05 -8.53 -8.35
CA CYS A 426 -10.61 -7.24 -7.88
C CYS A 426 -9.80 -6.01 -8.30
N SER A 427 -8.64 -6.17 -8.95
CA SER A 427 -7.87 -5.03 -9.44
C SER A 427 -8.59 -4.31 -10.59
N GLN A 428 -8.45 -2.99 -10.69
CA GLN A 428 -9.17 -2.19 -11.70
C GLN A 428 -8.82 -2.61 -13.12
N ASP A 429 -7.54 -2.88 -13.39
CA ASP A 429 -7.06 -3.35 -14.69
C ASP A 429 -7.64 -4.72 -15.06
N THR A 430 -7.75 -5.64 -14.10
CA THR A 430 -8.35 -6.95 -14.34
C THR A 430 -9.85 -6.81 -14.57
N GLN A 431 -10.54 -5.87 -13.91
CA GLN A 431 -11.95 -5.59 -14.18
C GLN A 431 -12.17 -4.98 -15.57
N ASP A 432 -11.34 -4.01 -15.97
CA ASP A 432 -11.43 -3.40 -17.30
C ASP A 432 -11.22 -4.47 -18.39
N LYS A 433 -10.21 -5.33 -18.22
CA LYS A 433 -9.95 -6.47 -19.11
C LYS A 433 -11.07 -7.51 -19.07
N MET A 434 -11.65 -7.77 -17.91
CA MET A 434 -12.82 -8.65 -17.77
C MET A 434 -14.00 -8.11 -18.58
N ALA A 435 -14.27 -6.80 -18.52
CA ALA A 435 -15.32 -6.16 -19.31
C ALA A 435 -15.04 -6.20 -20.83
N GLU A 436 -13.79 -6.12 -21.25
CA GLU A 436 -13.38 -6.37 -22.65
C GLU A 436 -13.66 -7.82 -23.07
N VAL A 437 -13.17 -8.78 -22.30
CA VAL A 437 -13.37 -10.22 -22.56
C VAL A 437 -14.85 -10.58 -22.61
N ILE A 438 -15.68 -10.04 -21.72
CA ILE A 438 -17.13 -10.24 -21.73
C ILE A 438 -17.72 -9.86 -23.09
N ARG A 439 -17.31 -8.70 -23.63
CA ARG A 439 -17.78 -8.21 -24.92
C ARG A 439 -17.24 -9.03 -26.09
N GLU A 440 -15.92 -9.28 -26.11
CA GLU A 440 -15.25 -10.01 -27.20
C GLU A 440 -15.73 -11.46 -27.31
N GLN A 441 -15.86 -12.14 -26.17
CA GLN A 441 -16.31 -13.52 -26.11
C GLN A 441 -17.84 -13.64 -26.08
N GLN A 442 -18.57 -12.53 -26.06
CA GLN A 442 -20.03 -12.48 -25.97
C GLN A 442 -20.57 -13.31 -24.78
N LEU A 443 -19.88 -13.24 -23.65
CA LEU A 443 -20.31 -13.92 -22.42
C LEU A 443 -21.61 -13.28 -21.94
N ASN A 444 -22.53 -14.08 -21.42
CA ASN A 444 -23.82 -13.58 -20.92
C ASN A 444 -24.11 -13.96 -19.47
N ARG A 445 -23.25 -14.74 -18.83
CA ARG A 445 -23.28 -15.07 -17.40
C ARG A 445 -21.85 -15.12 -16.88
N ILE A 446 -21.60 -14.58 -15.70
CA ILE A 446 -20.24 -14.46 -15.15
C ILE A 446 -20.17 -15.11 -13.79
N VAL A 447 -19.14 -15.92 -13.58
CA VAL A 447 -18.77 -16.46 -12.27
C VAL A 447 -17.38 -15.96 -11.93
N VAL A 448 -17.21 -15.40 -10.74
CA VAL A 448 -15.87 -15.08 -10.21
C VAL A 448 -15.63 -15.88 -8.95
N ALA A 449 -14.63 -16.77 -8.99
CA ALA A 449 -14.17 -17.49 -7.80
C ALA A 449 -13.14 -16.64 -7.07
N ALA A 450 -13.51 -16.04 -5.93
CA ALA A 450 -12.68 -15.06 -5.23
C ALA A 450 -13.00 -14.97 -3.72
N CYS A 451 -12.26 -14.13 -2.98
CA CYS A 451 -12.17 -14.23 -1.52
C CYS A 451 -13.39 -13.76 -0.70
N THR A 452 -14.13 -12.72 -1.08
CA THR A 452 -15.20 -12.17 -0.22
C THR A 452 -16.33 -11.46 -0.99
N PRO A 453 -17.57 -12.00 -0.96
CA PRO A 453 -18.71 -11.39 -1.65
C PRO A 453 -19.08 -10.03 -1.07
N ARG A 454 -19.07 -9.89 0.26
CA ARG A 454 -19.46 -8.65 0.95
C ARG A 454 -18.72 -7.40 0.46
N THR A 455 -17.45 -7.54 0.05
CA THR A 455 -16.62 -6.40 -0.38
C THR A 455 -16.39 -6.36 -1.88
N HIS A 456 -16.37 -7.50 -2.58
CA HIS A 456 -16.02 -7.55 -4.00
C HIS A 456 -17.20 -7.81 -4.94
N GLU A 457 -18.33 -8.34 -4.48
CA GLU A 457 -19.49 -8.56 -5.36
C GLU A 457 -19.99 -7.27 -6.03
N PRO A 458 -20.17 -6.13 -5.32
CA PRO A 458 -20.62 -4.88 -5.96
C PRO A 458 -19.66 -4.40 -7.07
N LEU A 459 -18.37 -4.68 -6.90
CA LEU A 459 -17.31 -4.33 -7.83
C LEU A 459 -17.42 -5.12 -9.14
N PHE A 460 -17.64 -6.44 -9.04
CA PHE A 460 -17.87 -7.28 -10.22
C PHE A 460 -19.22 -6.99 -10.88
N GLN A 461 -20.26 -6.71 -10.11
CA GLN A 461 -21.55 -6.25 -10.63
C GLN A 461 -21.40 -4.95 -11.45
N GLU A 462 -20.59 -3.99 -10.98
CA GLU A 462 -20.27 -2.79 -11.76
C GLU A 462 -19.46 -3.12 -13.03
N THR A 463 -18.55 -4.09 -12.96
CA THR A 463 -17.81 -4.60 -14.13
C THR A 463 -18.76 -5.13 -15.21
N LEU A 464 -19.80 -5.89 -14.84
CA LEU A 464 -20.83 -6.35 -15.78
C LEU A 464 -21.58 -5.17 -16.42
N LYS A 465 -21.98 -4.17 -15.63
CA LYS A 465 -22.60 -2.95 -16.18
C LYS A 465 -21.68 -2.23 -17.16
N ASN A 466 -20.39 -2.12 -16.85
CA ASN A 466 -19.39 -1.52 -17.76
C ASN A 466 -19.21 -2.35 -19.05
N ALA A 467 -19.54 -3.65 -19.03
CA ALA A 467 -19.54 -4.51 -20.20
C ALA A 467 -20.86 -4.49 -20.98
N GLY A 468 -21.90 -3.81 -20.49
CA GLY A 468 -23.26 -3.82 -21.08
C GLY A 468 -24.09 -5.05 -20.70
N LEU A 469 -23.79 -5.70 -19.58
CA LEU A 469 -24.60 -6.78 -19.02
C LEU A 469 -25.35 -6.34 -17.77
N ASN A 470 -26.48 -6.99 -17.52
CA ASN A 470 -27.20 -6.86 -16.27
C ASN A 470 -26.32 -7.30 -15.10
N ALA A 471 -26.21 -6.46 -14.07
CA ALA A 471 -25.38 -6.72 -12.89
C ALA A 471 -25.70 -8.03 -12.17
N TYR A 472 -26.95 -8.50 -12.23
CA TYR A 472 -27.41 -9.68 -11.49
C TYR A 472 -27.20 -10.99 -12.26
N LEU A 473 -26.55 -10.93 -13.42
CA LEU A 473 -26.10 -12.11 -14.18
C LEU A 473 -24.70 -12.58 -13.73
N PHE A 474 -24.40 -12.32 -12.47
CA PHE A 474 -23.13 -12.54 -11.79
C PHE A 474 -23.34 -13.49 -10.61
N GLU A 475 -22.42 -14.43 -10.43
CA GLU A 475 -22.32 -15.26 -9.22
C GLU A 475 -20.89 -15.22 -8.68
N MET A 476 -20.74 -15.20 -7.36
CA MET A 476 -19.44 -15.29 -6.70
C MET A 476 -19.29 -16.67 -6.04
N ALA A 477 -18.23 -17.39 -6.38
CA ALA A 477 -17.98 -18.76 -5.96
C ALA A 477 -16.87 -18.87 -4.91
#